data_AF-A0A1Z9D8K2-F1
#
_entry.id   AF-A0A1Z9D8K2-F1
#
_cell.length_a   1.000
_cell.length_b   1.000
_cell.length_c   1.000
_cell.angle_alpha   90.00
_cell.angle_beta   90.00
_cell.angle_gamma   90.00
#
_symmetry.space_group_name_H-M   'P 1'
#
loop_
_entity.id
_entity.type
_entity.pdbx_description
1 polymer ?
#
loop_
_entity_poly.entity_id
_entity_poly.type
_entity_poly.pdbx_seq_one_letter_code
_entity_poly.pdbx_strand_id
1 'polypeptide(L)'
;MSHDSPSAFGLVGTASFTEFLNASGNASTVGRTAGSAATGVSNGLDATHGTTIVALVCRDGVVMAGDRRATMGNIIAQRDVQKVFETDAFSLVGIAGTAGLAVELVHLFQVELEHYEKIEGTPLSLEGKANRLSSLLRANLGMAMQGLAVVPLLAGFDAIQERGRIFSYDVTGGRYEEHDFHGVGSGSSFARGSLKKLFRPDAETDTAVRVALEALYDAADDDSATSGPDLARRIFPMVSVVTALGVQHIDESRLAQDVERMMAERLGRPDGPHASVMGDPS
;
A
#
# COMPACT_ATOMS: atom_id res chain seq x y z
N MET A 1 10.69 49.67 -12.18
CA MET A 1 10.46 48.47 -13.00
C MET A 1 11.71 47.60 -12.90
N SER A 2 11.67 46.57 -12.05
CA SER A 2 12.57 45.41 -12.06
C SER A 2 12.13 44.48 -10.93
N HIS A 3 11.00 43.79 -11.14
CA HIS A 3 10.72 42.55 -10.42
C HIS A 3 11.54 41.47 -11.10
N ASP A 4 12.72 41.19 -10.56
CA ASP A 4 13.51 40.04 -10.97
C ASP A 4 12.93 38.84 -10.23
N SER A 5 11.96 38.19 -10.86
CA SER A 5 11.48 36.88 -10.42
C SER A 5 12.58 35.87 -10.76
N PRO A 6 13.17 35.13 -9.80
CA PRO A 6 14.02 34.02 -10.17
C PRO A 6 13.16 33.04 -10.95
N SER A 7 13.50 32.83 -12.22
CA SER A 7 12.83 31.86 -13.07
C SER A 7 13.05 30.47 -12.46
N ALA A 8 12.09 29.99 -11.67
CA ALA A 8 12.10 28.62 -11.15
C ALA A 8 12.21 27.58 -12.29
N PHE A 9 11.82 27.96 -13.51
CA PHE A 9 12.01 27.19 -14.74
C PHE A 9 13.47 27.04 -15.20
N GLY A 10 14.44 27.73 -14.56
CA GLY A 10 15.87 27.63 -14.84
C GLY A 10 16.62 26.59 -13.99
N LEU A 11 15.97 25.96 -13.01
CA LEU A 11 16.50 24.82 -12.23
C LEU A 11 16.36 23.51 -13.02
N VAL A 12 16.74 23.54 -14.29
CA VAL A 12 16.84 22.38 -15.17
C VAL A 12 18.07 21.59 -14.72
N GLY A 13 17.88 20.50 -13.99
CA GLY A 13 19.00 19.61 -13.66
C GLY A 13 18.72 18.44 -12.72
N THR A 14 17.61 18.42 -11.98
CA THR A 14 17.33 17.32 -11.05
C THR A 14 16.25 16.40 -11.61
N ALA A 15 16.56 15.11 -11.76
CA ALA A 15 15.56 14.08 -12.11
C ALA A 15 14.61 13.73 -10.94
N SER A 16 14.71 14.45 -9.81
CA SER A 16 13.84 14.33 -8.65
C SER A 16 12.92 15.56 -8.56
N PHE A 17 11.61 15.31 -8.53
CA PHE A 17 10.61 16.36 -8.39
C PHE A 17 10.66 16.99 -7.00
N THR A 18 10.91 16.20 -5.96
CA THR A 18 11.08 16.73 -4.60
C THR A 18 12.29 17.65 -4.45
N GLU A 19 13.42 17.33 -5.10
CA GLU A 19 14.57 18.24 -5.16
C GLU A 19 14.21 19.53 -5.90
N PHE A 20 13.48 19.43 -7.02
CA PHE A 20 12.98 20.59 -7.76
C PHE A 20 12.04 21.47 -6.91
N LEU A 21 11.10 20.88 -6.16
CA LEU A 21 10.21 21.61 -5.25
C LEU A 21 11.00 22.37 -4.18
N ASN A 22 11.97 21.70 -3.55
CA ASN A 22 12.83 22.29 -2.54
C ASN A 22 13.65 23.46 -3.11
N ALA A 23 14.24 23.28 -4.29
CA ALA A 23 15.04 24.31 -4.96
C ALA A 23 14.19 25.50 -5.43
N SER A 24 12.93 25.27 -5.80
CA SER A 24 11.99 26.31 -6.27
C SER A 24 11.36 27.12 -5.13
N GLY A 25 11.67 26.81 -3.86
CA GLY A 25 11.01 27.42 -2.69
C GLY A 25 9.57 26.93 -2.45
N ASN A 26 9.07 26.05 -3.31
CA ASN A 26 7.74 25.43 -3.26
C ASN A 26 7.79 24.04 -2.61
N ALA A 27 8.76 23.79 -1.70
CA ALA A 27 8.88 22.55 -0.95
C ALA A 27 7.49 22.09 -0.48
N SER A 28 7.14 20.81 -0.64
CA SER A 28 5.81 20.38 -0.21
C SER A 28 5.64 20.73 1.28
N THR A 29 4.44 21.14 1.66
CA THR A 29 4.11 21.49 3.04
C THR A 29 4.06 20.28 3.96
N VAL A 30 4.32 19.08 3.44
CA VAL A 30 4.52 17.84 4.20
C VAL A 30 5.64 18.07 5.23
N GLY A 31 5.26 18.38 6.47
CA GLY A 31 6.17 18.66 7.58
C GLY A 31 6.50 20.14 7.88
N ARG A 32 5.91 21.13 7.19
CA ARG A 32 6.19 22.57 7.45
C ARG A 32 5.18 23.31 8.35
N THR A 33 4.22 22.63 8.99
CA THR A 33 3.39 23.27 10.01
C THR A 33 4.18 23.45 11.31
N ALA A 34 4.86 24.60 11.36
CA ALA A 34 5.27 25.41 12.50
C ALA A 34 5.33 24.73 13.88
N GLY A 35 6.55 24.68 14.43
CA GLY A 35 6.74 24.75 15.88
C GLY A 35 6.08 26.02 16.43
N SER A 36 4.97 25.84 17.15
CA SER A 36 4.45 26.81 18.10
C SER A 36 3.91 26.05 19.29
N ALA A 37 4.38 26.43 20.47
CA ALA A 37 4.17 25.74 21.73
C ALA A 37 2.69 25.57 22.08
N ALA A 38 2.28 24.33 22.37
CA ALA A 38 1.12 24.03 23.18
C ALA A 38 1.52 23.06 24.29
N THR A 39 1.76 23.63 25.47
CA THR A 39 1.81 22.90 26.74
C THR A 39 0.41 22.35 27.05
N GLY A 40 0.29 21.04 27.22
CA GLY A 40 -0.83 20.43 27.94
C GLY A 40 -1.77 19.58 27.09
N VAL A 41 -1.92 18.32 27.54
CA VAL A 41 -2.86 17.28 27.11
C VAL A 41 -2.53 16.64 25.76
N SER A 42 -1.91 15.45 25.80
CA SER A 42 -1.88 14.50 24.70
C SER A 42 -3.28 13.94 24.45
N ASN A 43 -4.19 14.75 23.94
CA ASN A 43 -5.27 14.23 23.12
C ASN A 43 -4.67 14.00 21.75
N GLY A 44 -4.33 12.74 21.46
CA GLY A 44 -3.90 12.33 20.13
C GLY A 44 -4.88 12.91 19.11
N LEU A 45 -4.35 13.49 18.04
CA LEU A 45 -5.19 13.88 16.91
C LEU A 45 -5.96 12.63 16.49
N ASP A 46 -7.29 12.62 16.63
CA ASP A 46 -8.18 11.55 16.16
C ASP A 46 -8.23 11.58 14.63
N ALA A 47 -7.09 11.39 13.98
CA ALA A 47 -7.01 11.26 12.55
C ALA A 47 -7.54 9.89 12.14
N THR A 48 -8.28 9.86 11.04
CA THR A 48 -8.79 8.62 10.46
C THR A 48 -7.62 7.69 10.10
N HIS A 49 -7.62 6.48 10.68
CA HIS A 49 -6.61 5.44 10.51
C HIS A 49 -7.27 4.06 10.43
N GLY A 50 -6.51 2.97 10.57
CA GLY A 50 -7.04 1.60 10.52
C GLY A 50 -7.02 1.05 9.11
N THR A 51 -6.23 0.01 8.90
CA THR A 51 -5.95 -0.54 7.57
C THR A 51 -5.33 -1.91 7.71
N THR A 52 -5.70 -2.82 6.82
CA THR A 52 -4.89 -3.99 6.52
C THR A 52 -4.71 -4.12 5.03
N ILE A 53 -3.45 -4.18 4.61
CA ILE A 53 -3.05 -4.44 3.24
C ILE A 53 -2.15 -5.66 3.25
N VAL A 54 -2.33 -6.52 2.27
CA VAL A 54 -1.48 -7.68 2.01
C VAL A 54 -0.94 -7.62 0.59
N ALA A 55 0.27 -8.15 0.40
CA ALA A 55 0.81 -8.46 -0.91
C ALA A 55 1.42 -9.86 -0.90
N LEU A 56 1.31 -10.58 -2.00
CA LEU A 56 1.90 -11.91 -2.19
C LEU A 56 2.31 -12.12 -3.64
N VAL A 57 3.47 -12.75 -3.83
CA VAL A 57 3.97 -13.15 -5.15
C VAL A 57 3.11 -14.30 -5.68
N CYS A 58 2.92 -14.32 -6.99
CA CYS A 58 2.27 -15.41 -7.72
C CYS A 58 3.10 -15.71 -8.97
N ARG A 59 2.78 -16.80 -9.68
CA ARG A 59 3.52 -17.27 -10.86
C ARG A 59 3.84 -16.16 -11.86
N ASP A 60 2.84 -15.34 -12.16
CA ASP A 60 2.92 -14.34 -13.23
C ASP A 60 3.25 -12.92 -12.72
N GLY A 61 3.45 -12.75 -11.40
CA GLY A 61 3.72 -11.44 -10.82
C GLY A 61 3.37 -11.32 -9.34
N VAL A 62 2.60 -10.30 -8.96
CA VAL A 62 2.27 -10.01 -7.57
C VAL A 62 0.83 -9.53 -7.42
N VAL A 63 0.16 -9.99 -6.37
CA VAL A 63 -1.18 -9.55 -5.97
C VAL A 63 -1.06 -8.63 -4.77
N MET A 64 -1.80 -7.52 -4.76
CA MET A 64 -1.96 -6.67 -3.59
C MET A 64 -3.45 -6.46 -3.32
N ALA A 65 -3.83 -6.59 -2.04
CA ALA A 65 -5.20 -6.40 -1.61
C ALA A 65 -5.28 -5.55 -0.35
N GLY A 66 -6.33 -4.73 -0.23
CA GLY A 66 -6.55 -3.86 0.93
C GLY A 66 -8.00 -3.86 1.38
N ASP A 67 -8.20 -3.82 2.70
CA ASP A 67 -9.53 -3.65 3.28
C ASP A 67 -10.09 -2.22 3.04
N ARG A 68 -11.37 -1.99 3.36
CA ARG A 68 -12.07 -0.74 2.99
C ARG A 68 -12.44 0.17 4.17
N ARG A 69 -12.22 -0.27 5.42
CA ARG A 69 -12.65 0.46 6.62
C ARG A 69 -11.61 1.46 7.06
N ALA A 70 -12.05 2.62 7.53
CA ALA A 70 -11.20 3.48 8.33
C ALA A 70 -11.94 3.90 9.60
N THR A 71 -11.19 4.00 10.69
CA THR A 71 -11.69 4.27 12.04
C THR A 71 -11.09 5.54 12.61
N MET A 72 -11.81 6.17 13.53
CA MET A 72 -11.33 7.23 14.43
C MET A 72 -11.61 6.73 15.85
N GLY A 73 -10.56 6.28 16.54
CA GLY A 73 -10.73 5.48 17.75
C GLY A 73 -11.59 4.24 17.46
N ASN A 74 -12.71 4.10 18.18
CA ASN A 74 -13.66 3.00 18.02
C ASN A 74 -14.79 3.27 17.02
N ILE A 75 -14.83 4.45 16.40
CA ILE A 75 -15.88 4.85 15.45
C ILE A 75 -15.45 4.49 14.04
N ILE A 76 -16.31 3.82 13.27
CA ILE A 76 -16.11 3.62 11.83
C ILE A 76 -16.37 4.96 11.13
N ALA A 77 -15.30 5.62 10.69
CA ALA A 77 -15.35 6.89 9.99
C ALA A 77 -15.76 6.71 8.53
N GLN A 78 -15.22 5.68 7.87
CA GLN A 78 -15.49 5.39 6.46
C GLN A 78 -15.45 3.88 6.18
N ARG A 79 -16.17 3.44 5.13
CA ARG A 79 -16.33 2.02 4.79
C ARG A 79 -15.85 1.65 3.40
N ASP A 80 -15.55 2.62 2.55
CA ASP A 80 -15.24 2.45 1.13
C ASP A 80 -13.88 3.03 0.75
N VAL A 81 -12.97 3.17 1.71
CA VAL A 81 -11.65 3.80 1.51
C VAL A 81 -10.81 3.00 0.50
N GLN A 82 -10.12 3.72 -0.38
CA GLN A 82 -9.10 3.16 -1.26
C GLN A 82 -7.73 3.29 -0.58
N LYS A 83 -6.97 2.19 -0.59
CA LYS A 83 -5.70 2.08 0.14
C LYS A 83 -4.56 1.49 -0.70
N VAL A 84 -4.91 0.90 -1.83
CA VAL A 84 -4.01 0.37 -2.85
C VAL A 84 -4.12 1.28 -4.06
N PHE A 85 -2.98 1.79 -4.52
CA PHE A 85 -2.87 2.76 -5.59
C PHE A 85 -1.84 2.30 -6.61
N GLU A 86 -2.10 2.56 -7.88
CA GLU A 86 -1.09 2.39 -8.93
C GLU A 86 -0.02 3.46 -8.76
N THR A 87 1.26 3.08 -8.77
CA THR A 87 2.36 4.06 -8.73
C THR A 87 2.85 4.38 -10.12
N ASP A 88 2.84 3.39 -11.00
CA ASP A 88 3.03 3.51 -12.44
C ASP A 88 2.46 2.27 -13.15
N ALA A 89 2.77 2.09 -14.44
CA ALA A 89 2.25 0.97 -15.24
C ALA A 89 2.61 -0.44 -14.71
N PHE A 90 3.64 -0.58 -13.86
CA PHE A 90 4.16 -1.88 -13.39
C PHE A 90 4.39 -1.93 -11.88
N SER A 91 3.75 -1.04 -11.09
CA SER A 91 3.86 -1.09 -9.64
C SER A 91 2.65 -0.49 -8.92
N LEU A 92 2.42 -1.00 -7.71
CA LEU A 92 1.37 -0.64 -6.78
C LEU A 92 1.99 -0.22 -5.45
N VAL A 93 1.36 0.73 -4.77
CA VAL A 93 1.62 1.04 -3.37
C VAL A 93 0.35 0.89 -2.55
N GLY A 94 0.45 0.11 -1.49
CA GLY A 94 -0.51 0.07 -0.42
C GLY A 94 -0.05 0.97 0.70
N ILE A 95 -0.93 1.80 1.28
CA ILE A 95 -0.55 2.66 2.40
C ILE A 95 -1.43 2.45 3.64
N ALA A 96 -0.79 2.25 4.78
CA ALA A 96 -1.41 2.23 6.10
C ALA A 96 -0.95 3.42 6.96
N GLY A 97 -1.81 3.91 7.85
CA GLY A 97 -1.49 4.99 8.79
C GLY A 97 -2.48 6.14 8.70
N THR A 98 -1.98 7.37 8.88
CA THR A 98 -2.79 8.59 8.85
C THR A 98 -3.32 8.86 7.44
N ALA A 99 -4.63 8.74 7.22
CA ALA A 99 -5.22 8.70 5.88
C ALA A 99 -4.89 9.93 4.99
N GLY A 100 -4.93 11.14 5.55
CA GLY A 100 -4.64 12.37 4.79
C GLY A 100 -3.19 12.41 4.29
N LEU A 101 -2.23 12.12 5.18
CA LEU A 101 -0.80 12.09 4.83
C LEU A 101 -0.46 10.91 3.92
N ALA A 102 -1.17 9.78 4.07
CA ALA A 102 -1.02 8.62 3.20
C ALA A 102 -1.31 8.98 1.74
N VAL A 103 -2.47 9.59 1.47
CA VAL A 103 -2.86 9.98 0.10
C VAL A 103 -1.88 11.01 -0.49
N GLU A 104 -1.46 12.00 0.30
CA GLU A 104 -0.48 13.00 -0.16
C GLU A 104 0.87 12.36 -0.51
N LEU A 105 1.34 11.40 0.30
CA LEU A 105 2.56 10.66 0.03
C LEU A 105 2.47 9.84 -1.26
N VAL A 106 1.33 9.18 -1.53
CA VAL A 106 1.10 8.46 -2.80
C VAL A 106 1.22 9.42 -3.97
N HIS A 107 0.48 10.53 -3.94
CA HIS A 107 0.47 11.48 -5.06
C HIS A 107 1.86 12.07 -5.31
N LEU A 108 2.58 12.42 -4.23
CA LEU A 108 3.95 12.91 -4.36
C LEU A 108 4.86 11.86 -5.00
N PHE A 109 4.70 10.59 -4.60
CA PHE A 109 5.48 9.50 -5.16
C PHE A 109 5.17 9.25 -6.64
N GLN A 110 3.88 9.23 -7.04
CA GLN A 110 3.48 9.10 -8.45
C GLN A 110 4.08 10.21 -9.31
N VAL A 111 4.00 11.47 -8.86
CA VAL A 111 4.57 12.62 -9.58
C VAL A 111 6.09 12.52 -9.65
N GLU A 112 6.77 12.07 -8.59
CA GLU A 112 8.21 11.83 -8.60
C GLU A 112 8.62 10.80 -9.67
N LEU A 113 7.87 9.68 -9.78
CA LEU A 113 8.14 8.64 -10.78
C LEU A 113 7.89 9.15 -12.21
N GLU A 114 6.75 9.80 -12.44
CA GLU A 114 6.38 10.32 -13.75
C GLU A 114 7.32 11.46 -14.19
N HIS A 115 7.76 12.29 -13.24
CA HIS A 115 8.74 13.34 -13.51
C HIS A 115 10.08 12.74 -13.94
N TYR A 116 10.58 11.73 -13.22
CA TYR A 116 11.82 11.05 -13.59
C TYR A 116 11.73 10.47 -15.00
N GLU A 117 10.65 9.74 -15.31
CA GLU A 117 10.46 9.12 -16.63
C GLU A 117 10.41 10.16 -17.75
N LYS A 118 9.76 11.31 -17.53
CA LYS A 118 9.71 12.40 -18.51
C LYS A 118 11.06 13.08 -18.75
N ILE A 119 11.93 13.13 -17.74
CA ILE A 119 13.25 13.76 -17.84
C ILE A 119 14.28 12.80 -18.46
N GLU A 120 14.34 11.57 -17.98
CA GLU A 120 15.33 10.57 -18.40
C GLU A 120 14.88 9.78 -19.64
N GLY A 121 13.60 9.85 -20.00
CA GLY A 121 13.02 9.12 -21.13
C GLY A 121 12.84 7.62 -20.87
N THR A 122 13.12 7.15 -19.66
CA THR A 122 12.96 5.75 -19.24
C THR A 122 12.43 5.67 -17.81
N PRO A 123 11.56 4.70 -17.49
CA PRO A 123 11.06 4.53 -16.13
C PRO A 123 12.17 4.04 -15.18
N LEU A 124 12.02 4.34 -13.89
CA LEU A 124 12.88 3.79 -12.85
C LEU A 124 12.76 2.26 -12.78
N SER A 125 13.87 1.59 -12.48
CA SER A 125 13.83 0.19 -12.04
C SER A 125 12.99 0.06 -10.76
N LEU A 126 12.40 -1.11 -10.53
CA LEU A 126 11.57 -1.32 -9.34
C LEU A 126 12.35 -1.07 -8.04
N GLU A 127 13.63 -1.41 -7.99
CA GLU A 127 14.52 -1.07 -6.88
C GLU A 127 14.76 0.45 -6.77
N GLY A 128 14.91 1.15 -7.89
CA GLY A 128 15.01 2.61 -7.94
C GLY A 128 13.77 3.28 -7.37
N LYS A 129 12.57 2.83 -7.76
CA LYS A 129 11.29 3.26 -7.18
C LYS A 129 11.26 3.03 -5.67
N ALA A 130 11.70 1.84 -5.25
CA ALA A 130 11.69 1.48 -3.85
C ALA A 130 12.63 2.36 -3.01
N ASN A 131 13.79 2.73 -3.56
CA ASN A 131 14.73 3.67 -2.95
C ASN A 131 14.20 5.11 -2.92
N ARG A 132 13.47 5.55 -3.96
CA ARG A 132 12.81 6.87 -3.98
C ARG A 132 11.76 6.97 -2.88
N LEU A 133 10.90 5.96 -2.73
CA LEU A 133 9.90 5.93 -1.66
C LEU A 133 10.53 5.95 -0.26
N SER A 134 11.63 5.21 -0.06
CA SER A 134 12.43 5.24 1.18
C SER A 134 12.93 6.66 1.53
N SER A 135 13.35 7.45 0.54
CA SER A 135 13.75 8.83 0.75
C SER A 135 12.59 9.76 1.10
N LEU A 136 11.41 9.56 0.49
CA LEU A 136 10.20 10.31 0.85
C LEU A 136 9.77 10.04 2.31
N LEU A 137 9.86 8.78 2.75
CA LEU A 137 9.57 8.42 4.14
C LEU A 137 10.54 9.06 5.13
N ARG A 138 11.84 9.03 4.83
CA ARG A 138 12.86 9.71 5.65
C ARG A 138 12.58 11.20 5.81
N ALA A 139 12.16 11.87 4.73
CA ALA A 139 11.80 13.28 4.76
C ALA A 139 10.59 13.56 5.67
N ASN A 140 9.70 12.57 5.86
CA ASN A 140 8.51 12.67 6.69
C ASN A 140 8.69 12.15 8.14
N LEU A 141 9.91 11.78 8.55
CA LEU A 141 10.17 11.19 9.88
C LEU A 141 9.69 12.09 11.03
N GLY A 142 9.80 13.41 10.90
CA GLY A 142 9.34 14.36 11.91
C GLY A 142 7.84 14.24 12.20
N MET A 143 7.01 14.05 11.17
CA MET A 143 5.56 13.85 11.31
C MET A 143 5.26 12.48 11.94
N ALA A 144 6.00 11.44 11.55
CA ALA A 144 5.87 10.12 12.14
C ALA A 144 6.16 10.14 13.66
N MET A 145 7.20 10.87 14.09
CA MET A 145 7.53 11.06 15.51
C MET A 145 6.45 11.83 16.30
N GLN A 146 5.59 12.59 15.61
CA GLN A 146 4.44 13.28 16.20
C GLN A 146 3.16 12.42 16.21
N GLY A 147 3.25 11.13 15.85
CA GLY A 147 2.14 10.20 15.80
C GLY A 147 1.39 10.17 14.47
N LEU A 148 1.85 10.93 13.46
CA LEU A 148 1.24 11.00 12.15
C LEU A 148 1.98 10.10 11.14
N ALA A 149 2.25 8.87 11.56
CA ALA A 149 3.03 7.92 10.78
C ALA A 149 2.24 7.37 9.58
N VAL A 150 3.00 7.05 8.54
CA VAL A 150 2.53 6.42 7.31
C VAL A 150 3.52 5.30 6.98
N VAL A 151 3.02 4.09 6.74
CA VAL A 151 3.82 2.91 6.43
C VAL A 151 3.31 2.32 5.11
N PRO A 152 4.09 2.43 4.02
CA PRO A 152 3.71 1.87 2.73
C PRO A 152 4.17 0.41 2.58
N LEU A 153 3.55 -0.26 1.62
CA LEU A 153 3.93 -1.55 1.07
C LEU A 153 4.00 -1.37 -0.44
N LEU A 154 5.19 -1.47 -1.03
CA LEU A 154 5.37 -1.36 -2.48
C LEU A 154 5.41 -2.76 -3.08
N ALA A 155 4.72 -2.97 -4.19
CA ALA A 155 4.83 -4.19 -4.96
C ALA A 155 4.87 -3.87 -6.46
N GLY A 156 5.53 -4.69 -7.26
CA GLY A 156 5.54 -4.49 -8.70
C GLY A 156 6.11 -5.68 -9.45
N PHE A 157 6.02 -5.61 -10.78
CA PHE A 157 6.64 -6.58 -11.66
C PHE A 157 8.03 -6.08 -12.07
N ASP A 158 9.06 -6.87 -11.81
CA ASP A 158 10.42 -6.59 -12.26
C ASP A 158 10.62 -7.21 -13.64
N ALA A 159 10.64 -6.36 -14.68
CA ALA A 159 10.79 -6.81 -16.06
C ALA A 159 12.16 -7.46 -16.36
N ILE A 160 13.20 -7.19 -15.55
CA ILE A 160 14.52 -7.79 -15.74
C ILE A 160 14.57 -9.18 -15.14
N GLN A 161 13.95 -9.36 -13.97
CA GLN A 161 13.91 -10.65 -13.26
C GLN A 161 12.68 -11.49 -13.61
N GLU A 162 11.76 -10.95 -14.42
CA GLU A 162 10.50 -11.56 -14.85
C GLU A 162 9.67 -12.10 -13.68
N ARG A 163 9.63 -11.37 -12.55
CA ARG A 163 8.92 -11.79 -11.34
C ARG A 163 8.29 -10.63 -10.58
N GLY A 164 7.26 -10.94 -9.80
CA GLY A 164 6.74 -10.04 -8.78
C GLY A 164 7.74 -9.83 -7.64
N ARG A 165 7.85 -8.60 -7.13
CA ARG A 165 8.66 -8.26 -5.96
C ARG A 165 7.87 -7.38 -5.00
N ILE A 166 8.15 -7.53 -3.71
CA ILE A 166 7.48 -6.81 -2.62
C ILE A 166 8.56 -6.11 -1.79
N PHE A 167 8.31 -4.85 -1.41
CA PHE A 167 9.17 -4.08 -0.53
C PHE A 167 8.36 -3.53 0.64
N SER A 168 8.77 -3.89 1.85
CA SER A 168 8.25 -3.36 3.10
C SER A 168 9.13 -2.21 3.59
N TYR A 169 8.53 -1.36 4.42
CA TYR A 169 9.19 -0.17 4.96
C TYR A 169 8.94 -0.01 6.45
N ASP A 170 9.89 0.61 7.13
CA ASP A 170 9.68 1.15 8.47
C ASP A 170 9.52 2.68 8.45
N VAL A 171 9.12 3.25 9.59
CA VAL A 171 8.89 4.70 9.75
C VAL A 171 10.15 5.55 9.61
N THR A 172 11.34 4.94 9.72
CA THR A 172 12.64 5.61 9.51
C THR A 172 13.06 5.60 8.05
N GLY A 173 12.25 5.00 7.17
CA GLY A 173 12.54 4.81 5.76
C GLY A 173 13.50 3.66 5.49
N GLY A 174 13.71 2.75 6.45
CA GLY A 174 14.32 1.45 6.16
C GLY A 174 13.49 0.71 5.12
N ARG A 175 14.15 0.05 4.17
CA ARG A 175 13.53 -0.71 3.08
C ARG A 175 13.99 -2.16 3.16
N TYR A 176 13.06 -3.09 3.03
CA TYR A 176 13.33 -4.52 3.05
C TYR A 176 12.62 -5.19 1.89
N GLU A 177 13.31 -6.07 1.15
CA GLU A 177 12.67 -6.91 0.13
C GLU A 177 12.06 -8.13 0.81
N GLU A 178 10.80 -8.41 0.47
CA GLU A 178 10.04 -9.54 0.99
C GLU A 178 9.85 -10.55 -0.14
N HIS A 179 10.18 -11.82 0.11
CA HIS A 179 10.27 -12.83 -0.95
C HIS A 179 8.91 -13.42 -1.35
N ASP A 180 8.08 -13.78 -0.38
CA ASP A 180 6.85 -14.54 -0.64
C ASP A 180 5.60 -13.66 -0.51
N PHE A 181 5.43 -13.06 0.67
CA PHE A 181 4.27 -12.25 1.01
C PHE A 181 4.61 -11.30 2.16
N HIS A 182 3.82 -10.24 2.30
CA HIS A 182 3.89 -9.35 3.44
C HIS A 182 2.53 -8.69 3.69
N GLY A 183 2.40 -8.05 4.85
CA GLY A 183 1.22 -7.22 5.15
C GLY A 183 1.57 -6.07 6.08
N VAL A 184 0.84 -4.97 5.95
CA VAL A 184 1.00 -3.75 6.74
C VAL A 184 -0.33 -3.26 7.31
N GLY A 185 -0.26 -2.50 8.39
CA GLY A 185 -1.42 -1.96 9.10
C GLY A 185 -1.86 -2.80 10.31
N SER A 186 -3.02 -2.47 10.89
CA SER A 186 -3.48 -2.97 12.20
C SER A 186 -3.71 -4.48 12.22
N GLY A 187 -4.29 -5.05 11.16
CA GLY A 187 -4.55 -6.49 11.04
C GLY A 187 -3.42 -7.27 10.36
N SER A 188 -2.27 -6.64 10.12
CA SER A 188 -1.16 -7.26 9.38
C SER A 188 -0.59 -8.50 10.05
N SER A 189 -0.55 -8.56 11.38
CA SER A 189 -0.08 -9.74 12.13
C SER A 189 -0.96 -10.96 11.87
N PHE A 190 -2.28 -10.77 11.90
CA PHE A 190 -3.28 -11.82 11.62
C PHE A 190 -3.21 -12.26 10.16
N ALA A 191 -3.22 -11.29 9.23
CA ALA A 191 -3.11 -11.55 7.80
C ALA A 191 -1.83 -12.34 7.45
N ARG A 192 -0.68 -11.95 8.01
CA ARG A 192 0.59 -12.67 7.81
C ARG A 192 0.58 -14.06 8.43
N GLY A 193 -0.13 -14.25 9.55
CA GLY A 193 -0.37 -15.56 10.14
C GLY A 193 -1.14 -16.49 9.21
N SER A 194 -2.21 -15.98 8.58
CA SER A 194 -3.00 -16.70 7.58
C SER A 194 -2.18 -17.00 6.31
N LEU A 195 -1.52 -15.98 5.73
CA LEU A 195 -0.65 -16.13 4.56
C LEU A 195 0.44 -17.19 4.77
N LYS A 196 1.03 -17.26 5.97
CA LYS A 196 2.03 -18.29 6.32
C LYS A 196 1.53 -19.72 6.14
N LYS A 197 0.21 -19.95 6.16
CA LYS A 197 -0.42 -21.26 5.96
C LYS A 197 -1.02 -21.42 4.57
N LEU A 198 -1.60 -20.35 4.02
CA LEU A 198 -2.35 -20.42 2.77
C LEU A 198 -1.50 -20.14 1.53
N PHE A 199 -0.38 -19.43 1.67
CA PHE A 199 0.53 -19.14 0.56
C PHE A 199 0.99 -20.43 -0.12
N ARG A 200 1.03 -20.39 -1.45
CA ARG A 200 1.53 -21.46 -2.30
C ARG A 200 2.53 -20.84 -3.28
N PRO A 201 3.80 -21.29 -3.29
CA PRO A 201 4.75 -20.91 -4.32
C PRO A 201 4.18 -21.22 -5.71
N ASP A 202 4.47 -20.36 -6.69
CA ASP A 202 4.08 -20.52 -8.10
C ASP A 202 2.57 -20.71 -8.36
N ALA A 203 1.73 -20.27 -7.41
CA ALA A 203 0.29 -20.27 -7.54
C ALA A 203 -0.17 -19.41 -8.72
N GLU A 204 -1.26 -19.82 -9.37
CA GLU A 204 -1.96 -18.98 -10.34
C GLU A 204 -2.48 -17.72 -9.67
N THR A 205 -2.58 -16.63 -10.46
CA THR A 205 -3.12 -15.36 -10.01
C THR A 205 -4.46 -15.52 -9.28
N ASP A 206 -5.38 -16.34 -9.80
CA ASP A 206 -6.69 -16.55 -9.19
C ASP A 206 -6.60 -17.21 -7.81
N THR A 207 -5.66 -18.14 -7.64
CA THR A 207 -5.39 -18.77 -6.34
C THR A 207 -4.77 -17.74 -5.38
N ALA A 208 -3.83 -16.92 -5.85
CA ALA A 208 -3.23 -15.87 -5.05
C ALA A 208 -4.25 -14.79 -4.63
N VAL A 209 -5.16 -14.40 -5.53
CA VAL A 209 -6.29 -13.51 -5.22
C VAL A 209 -7.18 -14.12 -4.13
N ARG A 210 -7.53 -15.41 -4.26
CA ARG A 210 -8.31 -16.10 -3.20
C ARG A 210 -7.58 -16.12 -1.87
N VAL A 211 -6.28 -16.43 -1.86
CA VAL A 211 -5.45 -16.42 -0.65
C VAL A 211 -5.38 -15.03 -0.02
N ALA A 212 -5.29 -13.96 -0.81
CA ALA A 212 -5.32 -12.59 -0.31
C ALA A 212 -6.66 -12.24 0.35
N LEU A 213 -7.78 -12.65 -0.24
CA LEU A 213 -9.12 -12.45 0.32
C LEU A 213 -9.31 -13.20 1.64
N GLU A 214 -8.87 -14.46 1.71
CA GLU A 214 -8.92 -15.25 2.94
C GLU A 214 -8.07 -14.62 4.04
N ALA A 215 -6.87 -14.13 3.71
CA ALA A 215 -5.99 -13.48 4.69
C ALA A 215 -6.56 -12.17 5.23
N LEU A 216 -7.23 -11.37 4.38
CA LEU A 216 -7.94 -10.17 4.82
C LEU A 216 -9.20 -10.50 5.63
N TYR A 217 -9.88 -11.60 5.28
CA TYR A 217 -11.01 -12.09 6.05
C TYR A 217 -10.58 -12.51 7.46
N ASP A 218 -9.53 -13.33 7.58
CA ASP A 218 -8.98 -13.75 8.87
C ASP A 218 -8.50 -12.55 9.69
N ALA A 219 -7.88 -11.56 9.04
CA ALA A 219 -7.51 -10.32 9.73
C ALA A 219 -8.71 -9.54 10.25
N ALA A 220 -9.83 -9.50 9.51
CA ALA A 220 -11.04 -8.84 9.95
C ALA A 220 -11.79 -9.57 11.07
N ASP A 221 -11.56 -10.87 11.22
CA ASP A 221 -12.15 -11.68 12.29
C ASP A 221 -11.54 -11.31 13.66
N ASP A 222 -10.24 -11.00 13.67
CA ASP A 222 -9.49 -10.68 14.90
C ASP A 222 -9.17 -9.18 15.10
N ASP A 223 -9.20 -8.34 14.06
CA ASP A 223 -8.94 -6.89 14.14
C ASP A 223 -10.18 -6.04 13.79
N SER A 224 -10.75 -5.37 14.79
CA SER A 224 -11.90 -4.46 14.62
C SER A 224 -11.65 -3.25 13.71
N ALA A 225 -10.39 -2.84 13.54
CA ALA A 225 -10.03 -1.75 12.63
C ALA A 225 -9.94 -2.22 11.16
N THR A 226 -9.95 -3.53 10.92
CA THR A 226 -10.00 -4.15 9.59
C THR A 226 -11.44 -4.52 9.23
N SER A 227 -11.80 -4.35 7.96
CA SER A 227 -13.09 -4.80 7.43
C SER A 227 -12.99 -6.09 6.65
N GLY A 228 -13.87 -7.03 7.00
CA GLY A 228 -14.23 -8.13 6.13
C GLY A 228 -15.22 -7.67 5.05
N PRO A 229 -15.62 -8.57 4.15
CA PRO A 229 -16.61 -8.27 3.11
C PRO A 229 -17.98 -7.86 3.68
N ASP A 230 -18.54 -6.75 3.20
CA ASP A 230 -19.89 -6.29 3.53
C ASP A 230 -20.84 -6.67 2.38
N LEU A 231 -21.46 -7.85 2.49
CA LEU A 231 -22.37 -8.38 1.46
C LEU A 231 -23.63 -7.53 1.29
N ALA A 232 -24.11 -6.90 2.38
CA ALA A 232 -25.35 -6.11 2.36
C ALA A 232 -25.16 -4.81 1.58
N ARG A 233 -23.98 -4.20 1.68
CA ARG A 233 -23.63 -2.96 0.97
C ARG A 233 -22.83 -3.20 -0.31
N ARG A 234 -22.49 -4.45 -0.60
CA ARG A 234 -21.58 -4.86 -1.70
C ARG A 234 -20.23 -4.13 -1.63
N ILE A 235 -19.67 -4.02 -0.43
CA ILE A 235 -18.34 -3.43 -0.23
C ILE A 235 -17.34 -4.56 0.02
N PHE A 236 -16.39 -4.71 -0.90
CA PHE A 236 -15.39 -5.76 -0.91
C PHE A 236 -13.97 -5.19 -0.80
N PRO A 237 -12.99 -5.97 -0.28
CA PRO A 237 -11.59 -5.60 -0.33
C PRO A 237 -11.17 -5.26 -1.76
N MET A 238 -10.37 -4.22 -1.96
CA MET A 238 -9.83 -3.95 -3.29
C MET A 238 -8.69 -4.91 -3.59
N VAL A 239 -8.63 -5.43 -4.81
CA VAL A 239 -7.58 -6.35 -5.24
C VAL A 239 -7.02 -5.91 -6.59
N SER A 240 -5.70 -5.83 -6.67
CA SER A 240 -4.99 -5.50 -7.90
C SER A 240 -3.86 -6.49 -8.12
N VAL A 241 -3.58 -6.78 -9.38
CA VAL A 241 -2.53 -7.71 -9.81
C VAL A 241 -1.57 -6.94 -10.70
N VAL A 242 -0.28 -7.18 -10.52
CA VAL A 242 0.75 -6.65 -11.42
C VAL A 242 1.49 -7.81 -12.05
N THR A 243 1.51 -7.84 -13.38
CA THR A 243 2.20 -8.85 -14.18
C THR A 243 3.05 -8.18 -15.26
N ALA A 244 3.63 -8.97 -16.17
CA ALA A 244 4.27 -8.46 -17.38
C ALA A 244 3.31 -7.64 -18.29
N LEU A 245 2.00 -7.77 -18.11
CA LEU A 245 0.99 -6.98 -18.82
C LEU A 245 0.68 -5.63 -18.15
N GLY A 246 1.32 -5.33 -17.02
CA GLY A 246 1.08 -4.13 -16.22
C GLY A 246 0.11 -4.37 -15.06
N VAL A 247 -0.35 -3.28 -14.47
CA VAL A 247 -1.34 -3.29 -13.38
C VAL A 247 -2.73 -3.60 -13.92
N GLN A 248 -3.44 -4.49 -13.23
CA GLN A 248 -4.82 -4.87 -13.49
C GLN A 248 -5.63 -4.86 -12.19
N HIS A 249 -6.67 -4.03 -12.15
CA HIS A 249 -7.64 -4.06 -11.07
C HIS A 249 -8.64 -5.20 -11.30
N ILE A 250 -8.91 -5.99 -10.27
CA ILE A 250 -9.97 -7.00 -10.34
C ILE A 250 -11.32 -6.29 -10.34
N ASP A 251 -12.11 -6.54 -11.38
CA ASP A 251 -13.45 -5.98 -11.54
C ASP A 251 -14.37 -6.36 -10.37
N GLU A 252 -15.23 -5.42 -9.97
CA GLU A 252 -16.12 -5.58 -8.82
C GLU A 252 -17.09 -6.77 -8.97
N SER A 253 -17.57 -7.04 -10.19
CA SER A 253 -18.49 -8.15 -10.44
C SER A 253 -17.83 -9.51 -10.28
N ARG A 254 -16.57 -9.63 -10.74
CA ARG A 254 -15.74 -10.82 -10.55
C ARG A 254 -15.39 -10.99 -9.07
N LEU A 255 -14.94 -9.92 -8.43
CA LEU A 255 -14.57 -9.91 -7.02
C LEU A 255 -15.76 -10.29 -6.12
N ALA A 256 -16.96 -9.80 -6.42
CA ALA A 256 -18.18 -10.17 -5.72
C ALA A 256 -18.44 -11.68 -5.79
N GLN A 257 -18.28 -12.30 -6.97
CA GLN A 257 -18.44 -13.76 -7.13
C GLN A 257 -17.39 -14.53 -6.32
N ASP A 258 -16.13 -14.07 -6.33
CA ASP A 258 -15.04 -14.69 -5.57
C ASP A 258 -15.31 -14.63 -4.05
N VAL A 259 -15.76 -13.48 -3.57
CA VAL A 259 -16.14 -13.27 -2.17
C VAL A 259 -17.37 -14.08 -1.79
N GLU A 260 -18.43 -14.08 -2.59
CA GLU A 260 -19.66 -14.83 -2.30
C GLU A 260 -19.36 -16.33 -2.20
N ARG A 261 -18.53 -16.86 -3.11
CA ARG A 261 -18.04 -18.24 -3.04
C ARG A 261 -17.21 -18.49 -1.78
N MET A 262 -16.30 -17.59 -1.43
CA MET A 262 -15.51 -17.67 -0.20
C MET A 262 -16.39 -17.72 1.05
N MET A 263 -17.37 -16.81 1.13
CA MET A 263 -18.30 -16.75 2.25
C MET A 263 -19.16 -18.01 2.34
N ALA A 264 -19.62 -18.56 1.21
CA ALA A 264 -20.37 -19.81 1.18
C ALA A 264 -19.54 -20.99 1.71
N GLU A 265 -18.25 -21.06 1.38
CA GLU A 265 -17.34 -22.08 1.92
C GLU A 265 -17.10 -21.88 3.42
N ARG A 266 -16.94 -20.63 3.88
CA ARG A 266 -16.78 -20.27 5.29
C ARG A 266 -18.01 -20.62 6.14
N LEU A 267 -19.22 -20.61 5.58
CA LEU A 267 -20.41 -21.11 6.28
C LEU A 267 -20.31 -22.60 6.63
N GLY A 268 -19.66 -23.41 5.79
CA GLY A 268 -19.39 -24.82 6.08
C GLY A 268 -18.11 -25.05 6.90
N ARG A 269 -17.16 -24.12 6.84
CA ARG A 269 -15.85 -24.16 7.53
C ARG A 269 -15.46 -22.77 8.02
N PRO A 270 -15.93 -22.34 9.21
CA PRO A 270 -15.74 -20.97 9.70
C PRO A 270 -14.27 -20.54 9.77
N ASP A 271 -13.39 -21.44 10.22
CA ASP A 271 -11.94 -21.20 10.34
C ASP A 271 -11.18 -21.26 8.99
N GLY A 272 -11.90 -21.43 7.88
CA GLY A 272 -11.34 -21.37 6.54
C GLY A 272 -10.67 -22.67 6.05
N PRO A 273 -9.92 -22.58 4.94
CA PRO A 273 -9.23 -23.73 4.37
C PRO A 273 -8.04 -24.18 5.24
N HIS A 274 -7.89 -25.51 5.42
CA HIS A 274 -6.73 -26.06 6.11
C HIS A 274 -5.53 -26.20 5.18
N ALA A 275 -4.36 -25.82 5.67
CA ALA A 275 -3.10 -26.21 5.04
C ALA A 275 -2.79 -27.69 5.36
N SER A 276 -2.51 -28.50 4.33
CA SER A 276 -2.07 -29.89 4.54
C SER A 276 -0.77 -29.91 5.34
N VAL A 277 -0.75 -30.70 6.43
CA VAL A 277 0.45 -30.89 7.27
C VAL A 277 1.46 -31.82 6.60
N MET A 278 0.98 -32.75 5.76
CA MET A 278 1.79 -33.78 5.11
C MET A 278 2.21 -33.41 3.68
N GLY A 279 1.86 -32.19 3.21
CA GLY A 279 1.93 -31.80 1.81
C GLY A 279 0.76 -32.36 0.99
N ASP A 280 0.50 -31.80 -0.19
CA ASP A 280 -0.36 -32.47 -1.16
C ASP A 280 0.44 -33.60 -1.82
N PRO A 281 -0.15 -34.80 -2.03
CA PRO A 281 0.51 -35.83 -2.82
C PRO A 281 0.69 -35.29 -4.24
N SER A 282 1.95 -35.21 -4.67
CA SER A 282 2.39 -34.83 -6.02
C SER A 282 1.69 -35.63 -7.12
#